data_AF-A0A1Y0E8N8-F1
#
_entry.id   AF-A0A1Y0E8N8-F1
#
_cell.length_a   1.000
_cell.length_b   1.000
_cell.length_c   1.000
_cell.angle_alpha   90.00
_cell.angle_beta   90.00
_cell.angle_gamma   90.00
#
_symmetry.space_group_name_H-M   'P 1'
#
loop_
_entity.id
_entity.type
_entity.pdbx_description
1 polymer ?
#
loop_
_entity_poly.entity_id
_entity_poly.type
_entity_poly.pdbx_seq_one_letter_code
_entity_poly.pdbx_strand_id
1 'polypeptide(L)'
;MPGYAYLLDSYVNADYTADLVRTHSIVGVPYTEDMITLAAADVLAQADPDTDAYDDLLERYPGAQIRNFDGRPGVSEMDALIAYLQMLGTTVDFSTFTPDASR
;
A
#
# COMPACT_ATOMS: atom_id res chain seq x y z
N MET A 1 2.99 -10.03 21.97
CA MET A 1 2.98 -8.71 21.33
C MET A 1 2.05 -7.78 22.10
N PRO A 2 2.35 -6.48 22.21
CA PRO A 2 1.39 -5.47 22.69
C PRO A 2 0.15 -5.41 21.79
N GLY A 3 -0.98 -4.95 22.32
CA GLY A 3 -2.19 -4.70 21.54
C GLY A 3 -2.17 -3.31 20.90
N TYR A 4 -2.49 -3.23 19.61
CA TYR A 4 -2.49 -1.99 18.81
C TYR A 4 -3.90 -1.57 18.38
N ALA A 5 -4.89 -1.74 19.26
CA ALA A 5 -6.29 -1.48 18.94
C ALA A 5 -6.57 -0.02 18.51
N TYR A 6 -5.75 0.93 18.97
CA TYR A 6 -5.88 2.35 18.64
C TYR A 6 -5.76 2.68 17.15
N LEU A 7 -5.11 1.80 16.36
CA LEU A 7 -5.00 1.96 14.90
C LEU A 7 -6.36 1.87 14.19
N LEU A 8 -7.33 1.20 14.82
CA LEU A 8 -8.71 1.09 14.31
C LEU A 8 -9.54 2.35 14.56
N ASP A 9 -9.06 3.24 15.44
CA ASP A 9 -9.74 4.47 15.84
C ASP A 9 -9.06 5.73 15.27
N SER A 10 -7.95 5.55 14.55
CA SER A 10 -7.17 6.61 13.91
C SER A 10 -7.31 6.51 12.40
N TYR A 11 -7.63 7.63 11.73
CA TYR A 11 -7.78 7.68 10.27
C TYR A 11 -6.48 8.13 9.59
N VAL A 12 -6.21 7.59 8.41
CA VAL A 12 -5.04 7.96 7.61
C VAL A 12 -5.12 9.44 7.23
N ASN A 13 -4.04 10.18 7.50
CA ASN A 13 -3.79 11.49 6.89
C ASN A 13 -2.93 11.30 5.64
N ALA A 14 -3.49 11.60 4.47
CA ALA A 14 -2.81 11.47 3.18
C ALA A 14 -2.24 12.81 2.63
N ASP A 15 -2.32 13.90 3.40
CA ASP A 15 -1.99 15.25 2.92
C ASP A 15 -0.52 15.37 2.48
N TYR A 16 0.37 14.63 3.14
CA TYR A 16 1.81 14.67 2.91
C TYR A 16 2.33 13.52 2.04
N THR A 17 1.46 12.65 1.53
CA THR A 17 1.87 11.48 0.76
C THR A 17 2.62 11.90 -0.51
N ALA A 18 2.15 12.91 -1.22
CA ALA A 18 2.83 13.41 -2.43
C ALA A 18 4.27 13.87 -2.13
N ASP A 19 4.50 14.58 -1.02
CA ASP A 19 5.84 15.03 -0.63
C ASP A 19 6.75 13.87 -0.21
N LEU A 20 6.21 12.87 0.49
CA LEU A 20 6.91 11.63 0.84
C LEU A 20 7.36 10.87 -0.41
N VAL A 21 6.42 10.62 -1.33
CA VAL A 21 6.66 9.85 -2.56
C VAL A 21 7.62 10.59 -3.49
N ARG A 22 7.51 11.92 -3.58
CA ARG A 22 8.48 12.77 -4.29
C ARG A 22 9.88 12.65 -3.67
N THR A 23 9.97 12.67 -2.35
CA THR A 23 11.25 12.51 -1.64
C THR A 23 11.85 11.13 -1.89
N HIS A 24 11.03 10.08 -1.90
CA HIS A 24 11.47 8.74 -2.27
C HIS A 24 11.98 8.67 -3.72
N SER A 25 11.33 9.39 -4.64
CA SER A 25 11.80 9.52 -6.03
C SER A 25 13.20 10.14 -6.11
N ILE A 26 13.46 11.21 -5.33
CA ILE A 26 14.78 11.85 -5.25
C ILE A 26 15.88 10.85 -4.82
N VAL A 27 15.56 9.91 -3.93
CA VAL A 27 16.53 8.89 -3.46
C VAL A 27 16.54 7.62 -4.30
N GLY A 28 15.85 7.61 -5.44
CA GLY A 28 15.96 6.57 -6.48
C GLY A 28 14.83 5.55 -6.52
N VAL A 29 13.76 5.71 -5.74
CA VAL A 29 12.55 4.88 -5.90
C VAL A 29 11.83 5.31 -7.19
N PRO A 30 11.47 4.39 -8.11
CA PRO A 30 11.02 4.75 -9.46
C PRO A 30 9.55 5.21 -9.53
N TYR A 31 9.18 6.23 -8.76
CA TYR A 31 7.86 6.86 -8.84
C TYR A 31 7.77 7.80 -10.04
N THR A 32 6.68 7.72 -10.79
CA THR A 32 6.35 8.62 -11.90
C THR A 32 5.67 9.90 -11.39
N GLU A 33 5.59 10.94 -12.23
CA GLU A 33 4.87 12.18 -11.89
C GLU A 33 3.38 11.93 -11.60
N ASP A 34 2.76 10.99 -12.32
CA ASP A 34 1.35 10.62 -12.09
C ASP A 34 1.18 9.95 -10.72
N MET A 35 2.09 9.06 -10.33
CA MET A 35 2.10 8.44 -8.99
C MET A 35 2.27 9.48 -7.89
N ILE A 36 3.13 10.49 -8.09
CA ILE A 36 3.34 11.57 -7.11
C ILE A 36 2.09 12.46 -7.01
N THR A 37 1.49 12.80 -8.15
CA THR A 37 0.32 13.68 -8.22
C THR A 37 -0.92 13.03 -7.62
N LEU A 38 -1.11 11.72 -7.87
CA LEU A 38 -2.25 10.95 -7.39
C LEU A 38 -2.01 10.24 -6.05
N ALA A 39 -0.81 10.39 -5.46
CA ALA A 39 -0.39 9.65 -4.26
C ALA A 39 -1.43 9.63 -3.13
N ALA A 40 -2.03 10.78 -2.81
CA ALA A 40 -3.04 10.87 -1.75
C ALA A 40 -4.34 10.14 -2.13
N ALA A 41 -4.77 10.27 -3.39
CA ALA A 41 -5.95 9.57 -3.90
C ALA A 41 -5.72 8.05 -3.94
N ASP A 42 -4.53 7.62 -4.35
CA ASP A 42 -4.17 6.20 -4.42
C ASP A 42 -4.16 5.54 -3.04
N VAL A 43 -3.67 6.23 -2.00
CA VAL A 43 -3.75 5.74 -0.61
C VAL A 43 -5.19 5.47 -0.18
N LEU A 44 -6.11 6.37 -0.52
CA LEU A 44 -7.52 6.21 -0.15
C LEU A 44 -8.20 5.13 -0.98
N ALA A 45 -7.95 5.12 -2.29
CA ALA A 45 -8.51 4.16 -3.24
C ALA A 45 -8.07 2.71 -2.92
N GLN A 46 -6.84 2.49 -2.46
CA GLN A 46 -6.36 1.15 -2.14
C GLN A 46 -7.20 0.43 -1.07
N ALA A 47 -7.80 1.17 -0.14
CA ALA A 47 -8.65 0.59 0.91
C ALA A 47 -10.12 0.44 0.50
N ASP A 48 -10.50 0.89 -0.70
CA ASP A 48 -11.88 0.90 -1.19
C ASP A 48 -12.06 -0.02 -2.41
N PRO A 49 -12.70 -1.19 -2.25
CA PRO A 49 -12.92 -2.12 -3.37
C PRO A 49 -13.89 -1.58 -4.42
N ASP A 50 -14.70 -0.56 -4.10
CA ASP A 50 -15.69 0.04 -4.99
C ASP A 50 -15.20 1.37 -5.59
N THR A 51 -13.90 1.67 -5.47
CA THR A 51 -13.30 2.90 -6.00
C THR A 51 -13.35 2.98 -7.53
N ASP A 52 -13.74 4.12 -8.08
CA ASP A 52 -13.69 4.39 -9.53
C ASP A 52 -12.24 4.38 -10.08
N ALA A 53 -11.24 4.53 -9.21
CA ALA A 53 -9.82 4.56 -9.57
C ALA A 53 -9.16 3.17 -9.58
N TYR A 54 -9.94 2.08 -9.52
CA TYR A 54 -9.43 0.72 -9.34
C TYR A 54 -8.43 0.32 -10.43
N ASP A 55 -8.82 0.47 -11.70
CA ASP A 55 -8.00 0.09 -12.85
C ASP A 55 -6.76 0.99 -12.96
N ASP A 56 -6.95 2.30 -12.79
CA ASP A 56 -5.90 3.31 -12.82
C ASP A 56 -4.83 3.05 -11.73
N LEU A 57 -5.26 2.65 -10.52
CA LEU A 57 -4.36 2.31 -9.43
C LEU A 57 -3.54 1.06 -9.76
N LEU A 58 -4.15 0.03 -10.35
CA LEU A 58 -3.44 -1.17 -10.77
C LEU A 58 -2.50 -0.95 -11.96
N GLU A 59 -2.82 -0.01 -12.85
CA GLU A 59 -1.90 0.41 -13.90
C GLU A 59 -0.64 1.05 -13.32
N ARG A 60 -0.79 1.92 -12.31
CA ARG A 60 0.34 2.51 -11.58
C ARG A 60 1.08 1.46 -10.74
N TYR A 61 0.36 0.66 -9.97
CA TYR A 61 0.92 -0.31 -9.03
C TYR A 61 0.47 -1.74 -9.34
N PRO A 62 1.08 -2.40 -10.35
CA PRO A 62 0.73 -3.76 -10.71
C PRO A 62 0.85 -4.73 -9.54
N GLY A 63 -0.21 -5.49 -9.28
CA GLY A 63 -0.28 -6.47 -8.19
C GLY A 63 -0.66 -5.89 -6.83
N ALA A 64 -0.89 -4.58 -6.72
CA ALA A 64 -1.45 -3.98 -5.52
C ALA A 64 -2.77 -4.65 -5.14
N GLN A 65 -2.94 -4.91 -3.84
CA GLN A 65 -4.20 -5.40 -3.31
C GLN A 65 -5.10 -4.21 -3.01
N ILE A 66 -6.31 -4.21 -3.58
CA ILE A 66 -7.35 -3.21 -3.33
C ILE A 66 -8.50 -3.89 -2.61
N ARG A 67 -8.74 -3.50 -1.35
CA ARG A 67 -9.82 -4.05 -0.52
C ARG A 67 -9.93 -3.28 0.79
N ASN A 68 -11.07 -3.42 1.44
CA ASN A 68 -11.21 -3.06 2.84
C ASN A 68 -10.41 -4.07 3.71
N PHE A 69 -9.38 -3.62 4.42
CA PHE A 69 -8.47 -4.50 5.15
C PHE A 69 -8.93 -4.76 6.59
N ASP A 70 -9.56 -3.78 7.24
CA ASP A 70 -10.03 -3.87 8.62
C ASP A 70 -11.54 -4.14 8.78
N GLY A 71 -12.30 -4.07 7.69
CA GLY A 71 -13.74 -4.30 7.61
C GLY A 71 -14.61 -3.13 8.07
N ARG A 72 -14.06 -1.92 8.23
CA ARG A 72 -14.77 -0.72 8.74
C ARG A 72 -14.93 0.35 7.66
N PRO A 73 -15.86 1.30 7.83
CA PRO A 73 -15.97 2.45 6.93
C PRO A 73 -14.81 3.44 7.10
N GLY A 74 -14.34 4.01 6.00
CA GLY A 74 -13.20 4.92 5.97
C GLY A 74 -11.87 4.17 5.80
N VAL A 75 -10.75 4.91 5.89
CA VAL A 75 -9.41 4.36 5.76
C VAL A 75 -8.66 4.57 7.07
N SER A 76 -8.55 3.51 7.87
CA SER A 76 -7.88 3.58 9.17
C SER A 76 -6.37 3.38 9.06
N GLU A 77 -5.62 3.75 10.09
CA GLU A 77 -4.20 3.40 10.18
C GLU A 77 -4.00 1.87 10.24
N MET A 78 -5.00 1.11 10.70
CA MET A 78 -4.99 -0.36 10.63
C MET A 78 -5.04 -0.84 9.18
N ASP A 79 -5.84 -0.23 8.31
CA ASP A 79 -5.87 -0.58 6.88
C ASP A 79 -4.48 -0.39 6.26
N ALA A 80 -3.85 0.77 6.50
CA ALA A 80 -2.51 1.08 5.99
C ALA A 80 -1.45 0.06 6.49
N LEU A 81 -1.50 -0.32 7.76
CA LEU A 81 -0.59 -1.32 8.31
C LEU A 81 -0.81 -2.70 7.68
N ILE A 82 -2.05 -3.15 7.54
CA ILE A 82 -2.35 -4.45 6.94
C ILE A 82 -1.94 -4.47 5.46
N ALA A 83 -2.23 -3.40 4.71
CA ALA A 83 -1.81 -3.26 3.32
C ALA A 83 -0.28 -3.39 3.17
N TYR A 84 0.48 -2.73 4.05
CA TYR A 84 1.94 -2.88 4.10
C TYR A 84 2.37 -4.33 4.38
N LEU A 85 1.76 -4.97 5.39
CA LEU A 85 2.09 -6.35 5.75
C LEU A 85 1.78 -7.36 4.63
N GLN A 86 0.70 -7.16 3.87
CA GLN A 86 0.34 -8.02 2.73
C GLN A 86 1.31 -7.86 1.54
N MET A 87 2.01 -6.74 1.44
CA MET A 87 3.02 -6.52 0.39
C MET A 87 4.37 -7.18 0.72
N LEU A 88 4.67 -7.46 1.99
CA LEU A 88 5.96 -8.01 2.39
C LEU A 88 6.19 -9.41 1.82
N GLY A 89 7.26 -9.56 1.03
CA GLY A 89 7.69 -10.83 0.46
C GLY A 89 7.02 -11.21 -0.86
N THR A 90 6.09 -10.42 -1.39
CA THR A 90 5.40 -10.70 -2.66
C THR A 90 6.26 -10.40 -3.89
N THR A 91 7.25 -9.52 -3.76
CA THR A 91 8.11 -9.07 -4.88
C THR A 91 9.37 -9.91 -5.07
N VAL A 92 9.54 -10.98 -4.30
CA VAL A 92 10.69 -11.88 -4.43
C VAL A 92 10.46 -12.81 -5.62
N ASP A 93 11.40 -12.85 -6.56
CA ASP A 93 11.41 -13.84 -7.64
C ASP A 93 11.93 -15.19 -7.13
N PHE A 94 11.00 -16.06 -6.73
CA PHE A 94 11.32 -17.42 -6.27
C PHE A 94 11.73 -18.39 -7.38
N SER A 95 11.65 -18.01 -8.67
CA SER A 95 12.06 -18.90 -9.77
C SER A 95 13.56 -19.21 -9.77
N THR A 96 14.35 -18.38 -9.09
CA THR A 96 15.80 -18.53 -8.93
C THR A 96 16.20 -19.23 -7.63
N PHE A 97 15.24 -19.51 -6.74
CA PHE A 97 15.51 -20.13 -5.45
C PHE A 97 15.35 -21.65 -5.52
N THR A 98 16.42 -22.39 -5.18
CA THR A 98 16.34 -23.84 -4.95
C THR A 98 16.26 -24.09 -3.44
N PRO A 99 15.10 -24.49 -2.89
CA PRO A 99 14.99 -24.78 -1.46
C PRO A 99 15.83 -26.01 -1.09
N ASP A 100 16.62 -25.89 -0.02
CA ASP A 100 17.28 -27.02 0.61
C ASP A 100 16.22 -27.86 1.34
N ALA A 101 15.98 -29.08 0.87
CA ALA A 101 14.93 -29.96 1.39
C ALA A 101 15.17 -30.43 2.85
N SER A 102 16.33 -30.09 3.46
CA SER A 102 16.74 -30.59 4.77
C SER A 102 16.68 -29.59 5.92
N ARG A 103 16.13 -28.38 5.71
CA ARG A 103 15.92 -27.38 6.78
C ARG A 103 14.47 -26.93 6.90
#